data_AF-A0A3D0NG08-F1
#
_entry.id   AF-A0A3D0NG08-F1
#
_cell.length_a   1.000
_cell.length_b   1.000
_cell.length_c   1.000
_cell.angle_alpha   90.00
_cell.angle_beta   90.00
_cell.angle_gamma   90.00
#
_symmetry.space_group_name_H-M   'P 1'
#
loop_
_entity.id
_entity.type
_entity.pdbx_description
1 polymer ?
#
loop_
_entity_poly.entity_id
_entity_poly.type
_entity_poly.pdbx_seq_one_letter_code
_entity_poly.pdbx_strand_id
1 'polypeptide(L)'
;MLKKRRALMTIVAVGVLLASSFATFGQWRWLIGVYPTVADTELDRLGYWLALVQLDEQPSELRRSLVDRFQRELAGGWSPLKSEDATESVDLEAYRDQIASNIELLMRDWFYYRCEQYVEVNEASARLAFVAPQVQAVLFWADAYSQVHNHGKDASGQNAFELFDKLDLWVEQAAESSQPMLRRGIHHSVLYWLSTNQVSALSLETRRELAERIAEALGDGAGDSADSLTLEEQHYTQLQSNAFALVEVWLLNRSVEFVELPSAERERYLDKQLETVQGWQLESILVAENGGAGLGGQAQMLKLMGNLAVWADRAPEPHREAYKLLIGQLQQYAVKKVLNLQ
;
A
#
# COMPACT_ATOMS: atom_id res chain seq x y z
N MET A 1 -22.86 7.28 -70.09
CA MET A 1 -22.89 6.68 -68.74
C MET A 1 -21.52 6.57 -68.04
N LEU A 2 -20.39 6.45 -68.76
CA LEU A 2 -19.04 6.34 -68.16
C LEU A 2 -18.54 7.55 -67.35
N LYS A 3 -18.89 8.79 -67.74
CA LYS A 3 -18.47 10.02 -67.01
C LYS A 3 -19.08 10.14 -65.61
N LYS A 4 -20.35 9.75 -65.43
CA LYS A 4 -21.03 9.78 -64.12
C LYS A 4 -20.46 8.74 -63.14
N ARG A 5 -20.05 7.56 -63.62
CA ARG A 5 -19.41 6.53 -62.79
C ARG A 5 -18.01 6.94 -62.32
N ARG A 6 -17.21 7.61 -63.17
CA ARG A 6 -15.91 8.15 -62.77
C ARG A 6 -16.06 9.25 -61.70
N ALA A 7 -16.98 10.19 -61.88
CA ALA A 7 -17.23 11.24 -60.88
C ALA A 7 -17.68 10.67 -59.53
N LEU A 8 -18.56 9.66 -59.53
CA LEU A 8 -19.00 8.99 -58.30
C LEU A 8 -17.85 8.25 -57.60
N MET A 9 -17.00 7.53 -58.35
CA MET A 9 -15.82 6.86 -57.77
C MET A 9 -14.80 7.86 -57.22
N THR A 10 -14.61 9.01 -57.86
CA THR A 10 -13.70 10.05 -57.33
C THR A 10 -14.25 10.67 -56.05
N ILE A 11 -15.56 10.91 -55.96
CA ILE A 11 -16.19 11.42 -54.73
C ILE A 11 -16.12 10.39 -53.60
N VAL A 12 -16.34 9.11 -53.89
CA VAL A 12 -16.20 8.03 -52.88
C VAL A 12 -14.73 7.86 -52.47
N ALA A 13 -13.78 7.90 -53.41
CA ALA A 13 -12.35 7.79 -53.08
C ALA A 13 -11.86 8.99 -52.27
N VAL A 14 -12.31 10.21 -52.59
CA VAL A 14 -12.01 11.42 -51.81
C VAL A 14 -12.73 11.38 -50.47
N GLY A 15 -13.94 10.85 -50.39
CA GLY A 15 -14.67 10.66 -49.13
C GLY A 15 -14.01 9.63 -48.22
N VAL A 16 -13.51 8.50 -48.77
CA VAL A 16 -12.76 7.48 -48.03
C VAL A 16 -11.39 8.02 -47.62
N LEU A 17 -10.69 8.74 -48.50
CA LEU A 17 -9.43 9.40 -48.15
C LEU A 17 -9.65 10.42 -47.04
N LEU A 18 -10.62 11.33 -47.16
CA LEU A 18 -10.94 12.30 -46.11
C LEU A 18 -11.37 11.62 -44.82
N ALA A 19 -12.23 10.61 -44.86
CA ALA A 19 -12.64 9.85 -43.67
C ALA A 19 -11.45 9.14 -43.00
N SER A 20 -10.55 8.54 -43.78
CA SER A 20 -9.31 7.93 -43.27
C SER A 20 -8.31 8.96 -42.75
N SER A 21 -8.26 10.16 -43.35
CA SER A 21 -7.45 11.28 -42.89
C SER A 21 -7.99 11.88 -41.59
N PHE A 22 -9.32 11.94 -41.40
CA PHE A 22 -9.94 12.40 -40.16
C PHE A 22 -9.80 11.37 -39.03
N ALA A 23 -9.97 10.07 -39.31
CA ALA A 23 -9.72 8.99 -38.35
C ALA A 23 -8.26 8.96 -37.88
N THR A 24 -7.31 9.33 -38.74
CA THR A 24 -5.90 9.46 -38.39
C THR A 24 -5.52 10.84 -37.86
N PHE A 25 -6.31 11.91 -38.08
CA PHE A 25 -5.98 13.28 -37.66
C PHE A 25 -5.80 13.39 -36.15
N GLY A 26 -6.62 12.65 -35.38
CA GLY A 26 -6.46 12.52 -33.93
C GLY A 26 -5.10 11.96 -33.54
N GLN A 27 -4.60 10.95 -34.27
CA GLN A 27 -3.28 10.34 -34.11
C GLN A 27 -2.14 11.24 -34.62
N TRP A 28 -2.37 12.00 -35.70
CA TRP A 28 -1.41 12.96 -36.25
C TRP A 28 -1.08 14.11 -35.29
N ARG A 29 -2.04 14.58 -34.47
CA ARG A 29 -1.73 15.62 -33.47
C ARG A 29 -0.70 15.14 -32.44
N TRP A 30 -0.71 13.84 -32.10
CA TRP A 30 0.27 13.23 -31.18
C TRP A 30 1.66 13.11 -31.83
N LEU A 31 1.74 13.00 -33.16
CA LEU A 31 2.98 12.99 -33.92
C LEU A 31 3.60 14.39 -34.11
N ILE A 32 2.82 15.47 -34.00
CA ILE A 32 3.27 16.86 -34.25
C ILE A 32 3.84 17.53 -32.97
N GLY A 33 3.90 16.81 -31.84
CA GLY A 33 4.64 17.25 -30.65
C GLY A 33 4.01 18.37 -29.82
N VAL A 34 2.77 18.79 -30.14
CA VAL A 34 1.99 19.69 -29.29
C VAL A 34 0.99 18.84 -28.51
N TYR A 35 1.46 18.24 -27.43
CA TYR A 35 0.58 17.59 -26.48
C TYR A 35 -0.43 18.63 -25.93
N PRO A 36 -1.73 18.30 -25.82
CA PRO A 36 -2.61 19.11 -24.98
C PRO A 36 -2.03 19.15 -23.56
N THR A 37 -2.34 20.19 -22.80
CA THR A 37 -2.01 20.12 -21.37
C THR A 37 -2.70 18.90 -20.77
N VAL A 38 -2.08 18.26 -19.77
CA VAL A 38 -2.66 17.08 -19.11
C VAL A 38 -4.07 17.37 -18.60
N ALA A 39 -4.30 18.62 -18.14
CA ALA A 39 -5.59 19.09 -17.64
C ALA A 39 -6.69 19.11 -18.72
N ASP A 40 -6.33 19.45 -19.96
CA ASP A 40 -7.27 19.58 -21.09
C ASP A 40 -7.47 18.26 -21.85
N THR A 41 -6.81 17.18 -21.44
CA THR A 41 -6.98 15.87 -22.08
C THR A 41 -8.32 15.26 -21.66
N GLU A 42 -9.16 14.97 -22.66
CA GLU A 42 -10.44 14.25 -22.51
C GLU A 42 -10.21 12.86 -21.88
N LEU A 43 -11.17 12.38 -21.09
CA LEU A 43 -11.04 11.16 -20.28
C LEU A 43 -10.77 9.91 -21.12
N ASP A 44 -11.48 9.77 -22.24
CA ASP A 44 -11.31 8.73 -23.25
C ASP A 44 -9.91 8.73 -23.89
N ARG A 45 -9.19 9.86 -23.78
CA ARG A 45 -7.85 10.03 -24.35
C ARG A 45 -6.72 9.90 -23.34
N LEU A 46 -7.01 9.72 -22.05
CA LEU A 46 -5.95 9.54 -21.05
C LEU A 46 -5.17 8.25 -21.25
N GLY A 47 -5.79 7.20 -21.79
CA GLY A 47 -5.11 5.95 -22.15
C GLY A 47 -3.96 6.15 -23.15
N TYR A 48 -4.02 7.16 -24.03
CA TYR A 48 -2.95 7.45 -24.99
C TYR A 48 -1.66 7.93 -24.32
N TRP A 49 -1.76 8.62 -23.19
CA TRP A 49 -0.58 8.99 -22.40
C TRP A 49 0.15 7.76 -21.86
N LEU A 50 -0.59 6.70 -21.53
CA LEU A 50 -0.01 5.44 -21.07
C LEU A 50 0.47 4.56 -22.23
N ALA A 51 -0.22 4.58 -23.37
CA ALA A 51 0.07 3.69 -24.49
C ALA A 51 1.15 4.21 -25.45
N LEU A 52 1.19 5.52 -25.71
CA LEU A 52 1.98 6.08 -26.82
C LEU A 52 3.14 6.98 -26.38
N VAL A 53 3.19 7.38 -25.11
CA VAL A 53 4.19 8.33 -24.61
C VAL A 53 5.22 7.59 -23.77
N GLN A 54 6.50 7.78 -24.08
CA GLN A 54 7.60 7.34 -23.24
C GLN A 54 7.74 8.32 -22.08
N LEU A 55 7.10 8.02 -20.95
CA LEU A 55 6.98 8.94 -19.82
C LEU A 55 8.30 9.15 -19.07
N ASP A 56 9.21 8.18 -19.13
CA ASP A 56 10.55 8.24 -18.56
C ASP A 56 11.42 9.34 -19.21
N GLU A 57 11.22 9.60 -20.50
CA GLU A 57 11.89 10.69 -21.24
C GLU A 57 11.26 12.07 -21.00
N GLN A 58 10.11 12.14 -20.34
CA GLN A 58 9.39 13.41 -20.14
C GLN A 58 9.92 14.21 -18.94
N PRO A 59 9.65 15.53 -18.86
CA PRO A 59 9.94 16.31 -17.66
C PRO A 59 9.15 15.82 -16.44
N SER A 60 9.74 15.94 -15.24
CA SER A 60 9.09 15.57 -13.98
C SER A 60 7.79 16.33 -13.72
N GLU A 61 7.70 17.60 -14.15
CA GLU A 61 6.48 18.41 -14.06
C GLU A 61 5.29 17.78 -14.80
N LEU A 62 5.54 17.22 -15.99
CA LEU A 62 4.52 16.53 -16.77
C LEU A 62 4.07 15.26 -16.06
N ARG A 63 5.03 14.44 -15.58
CA ARG A 63 4.71 13.21 -14.84
C ARG A 63 3.93 13.50 -13.55
N ARG A 64 4.30 14.53 -12.79
CA ARG A 64 3.53 14.98 -11.59
C ARG A 64 2.12 15.43 -11.95
N SER A 65 1.96 16.15 -13.05
CA SER A 65 0.63 16.53 -13.55
C SER A 65 -0.21 15.31 -13.96
N LEU A 66 0.41 14.31 -14.57
CA LEU A 66 -0.23 13.03 -14.90
C LEU A 66 -0.61 12.27 -13.62
N VAL A 67 0.26 12.20 -12.61
CA VAL A 67 -0.05 11.62 -11.30
C VAL A 67 -1.31 12.25 -10.71
N ASP A 68 -1.39 13.58 -10.65
CA ASP A 68 -2.53 14.31 -10.09
C ASP A 68 -3.82 14.11 -10.90
N ARG A 69 -3.71 13.95 -12.22
CA ARG A 69 -4.85 13.64 -13.09
C ARG A 69 -5.30 12.19 -12.90
N PHE A 70 -4.41 11.22 -13.04
CA PHE A 70 -4.74 9.81 -12.91
C PHE A 70 -5.28 9.47 -11.52
N GLN A 71 -4.71 10.01 -10.44
CA GLN A 71 -5.26 9.78 -9.09
C GLN A 71 -6.72 10.23 -8.98
N ARG A 72 -7.08 11.39 -9.57
CA ARG A 72 -8.47 11.87 -9.57
C ARG A 72 -9.38 10.97 -10.39
N GLU A 73 -8.96 10.57 -11.59
CA GLU A 73 -9.78 9.73 -12.46
C GLU A 73 -9.95 8.31 -11.89
N LEU A 74 -8.88 7.71 -11.34
CA LEU A 74 -8.94 6.42 -10.65
C LEU A 74 -9.90 6.47 -9.45
N ALA A 75 -9.85 7.55 -8.66
CA ALA A 75 -10.82 7.77 -7.57
C ALA A 75 -12.26 7.95 -8.09
N GLY A 76 -12.43 8.43 -9.33
CA GLY A 76 -13.70 8.52 -10.04
C GLY A 76 -14.17 7.22 -10.70
N GLY A 77 -13.39 6.13 -10.60
CA GLY A 77 -13.72 4.82 -11.16
C GLY A 77 -13.19 4.57 -12.57
N TRP A 78 -12.36 5.47 -13.12
CA TRP A 78 -11.68 5.24 -14.39
C TRP A 78 -10.68 4.07 -14.27
N SER A 79 -10.48 3.33 -15.36
CA SER A 79 -9.54 2.19 -15.41
C SER A 79 -8.65 2.29 -16.66
N PRO A 80 -7.34 2.00 -16.55
CA PRO A 80 -6.41 2.06 -17.68
C PRO A 80 -6.76 1.17 -18.87
N LEU A 81 -7.47 0.07 -18.64
CA LEU A 81 -7.76 -0.95 -19.65
C LEU A 81 -9.25 -1.10 -20.00
N LYS A 82 -10.16 -0.42 -19.29
CA LYS A 82 -11.60 -0.43 -19.63
C LYS A 82 -11.93 0.80 -20.49
N SER A 83 -12.19 0.63 -21.78
CA SER A 83 -12.86 1.67 -22.56
C SER A 83 -14.37 1.56 -22.37
N GLU A 84 -15.03 2.62 -21.90
CA GLU A 84 -16.49 2.63 -21.75
C GLU A 84 -17.24 2.54 -23.10
N ASP A 85 -16.59 2.93 -24.21
CA ASP A 85 -17.16 2.87 -25.55
C ASP A 85 -16.34 1.99 -26.51
N ALA A 86 -16.81 0.76 -26.73
CA ALA A 86 -16.20 -0.25 -27.60
C ALA A 86 -16.22 0.08 -29.11
N THR A 87 -16.57 1.30 -29.51
CA THR A 87 -16.77 1.67 -30.92
C THR A 87 -15.55 2.30 -31.59
N GLU A 88 -14.57 2.79 -30.83
CA GLU A 88 -13.27 3.27 -31.33
C GLU A 88 -12.10 2.87 -30.40
N SER A 89 -12.18 1.68 -29.78
CA SER A 89 -11.07 1.21 -28.95
C SER A 89 -9.87 0.89 -29.84
N VAL A 90 -8.84 1.74 -29.78
CA VAL A 90 -7.48 1.31 -30.13
C VAL A 90 -7.19 0.03 -29.38
N ASP A 91 -6.56 -0.93 -30.05
CA ASP A 91 -6.14 -2.19 -29.43
C ASP A 91 -5.02 -1.90 -28.41
N LEU A 92 -5.42 -1.42 -27.22
CA LEU A 92 -4.52 -1.13 -26.10
C LEU A 92 -3.76 -2.38 -25.65
N GLU A 93 -4.23 -3.57 -26.05
CA GLU A 93 -3.52 -4.82 -25.86
C GLU A 93 -2.13 -4.79 -26.52
N ALA A 94 -2.01 -4.17 -27.70
CA ALA A 94 -0.72 -4.03 -28.40
C ALA A 94 0.27 -3.12 -27.66
N TYR A 95 -0.22 -2.27 -26.74
CA TYR A 95 0.58 -1.33 -25.96
C TYR A 95 0.66 -1.71 -24.48
N ARG A 96 0.22 -2.92 -24.12
CA ARG A 96 0.12 -3.36 -22.72
C ARG A 96 1.42 -3.21 -21.94
N ASP A 97 2.55 -3.63 -22.51
CA ASP A 97 3.85 -3.54 -21.84
C ASP A 97 4.25 -2.08 -21.58
N GLN A 98 3.96 -1.18 -22.54
CA GLN A 98 4.19 0.26 -22.39
C GLN A 98 3.27 0.85 -21.31
N ILE A 99 2.00 0.46 -21.29
CA ILE A 99 1.03 0.87 -20.26
C ILE A 99 1.50 0.39 -18.88
N ALA A 100 1.96 -0.86 -18.76
CA ALA A 100 2.47 -1.43 -17.52
C ALA A 100 3.68 -0.64 -16.99
N SER A 101 4.66 -0.41 -17.87
CA SER A 101 5.85 0.38 -17.54
C SER A 101 5.50 1.80 -17.11
N ASN A 102 4.56 2.45 -17.81
CA ASN A 102 4.13 3.81 -17.52
C ASN A 102 3.32 3.91 -16.22
N ILE A 103 2.47 2.92 -15.91
CA ILE A 103 1.77 2.86 -14.63
C ILE A 103 2.75 2.67 -13.48
N GLU A 104 3.73 1.75 -13.61
CA GLU A 104 4.74 1.56 -12.58
C GLU A 104 5.57 2.84 -12.35
N LEU A 105 5.96 3.52 -13.42
CA LEU A 105 6.66 4.81 -13.34
C LEU A 105 5.83 5.87 -12.61
N LEU A 106 4.55 6.00 -12.97
CA LEU A 106 3.64 6.97 -12.35
C LEU A 106 3.36 6.65 -10.88
N MET A 107 3.29 5.37 -10.50
CA MET A 107 3.17 4.96 -9.09
C MET A 107 4.41 5.34 -8.28
N ARG A 108 5.60 5.14 -8.84
CA ARG A 108 6.85 5.57 -8.19
C ARG A 108 6.91 7.08 -8.04
N ASP A 109 6.60 7.81 -9.11
CA ASP A 109 6.56 9.29 -9.10
C ASP A 109 5.49 9.81 -8.14
N TRP A 110 4.33 9.15 -8.05
CA TRP A 110 3.31 9.46 -7.06
C TRP A 110 3.87 9.31 -5.64
N PHE A 111 4.48 8.17 -5.32
CA PHE A 111 5.02 7.93 -3.98
C PHE A 111 6.06 9.00 -3.59
N TYR A 112 7.01 9.28 -4.48
CA TYR A 112 8.05 10.27 -4.22
C TYR A 112 7.46 11.67 -4.08
N TYR A 113 6.60 12.07 -5.01
CA TYR A 113 5.98 13.39 -5.03
C TYR A 113 5.10 13.63 -3.79
N ARG A 114 4.32 12.62 -3.36
CA ARG A 114 3.51 12.75 -2.14
C ARG A 114 4.37 12.81 -0.88
N CYS A 115 5.49 12.09 -0.82
CA CYS A 115 6.41 12.19 0.30
C CYS A 115 7.13 13.55 0.35
N GLU A 116 7.50 14.11 -0.81
CA GLU A 116 8.05 15.48 -0.91
C GLU A 116 7.03 16.50 -0.38
N GLN A 117 5.79 16.47 -0.89
CA GLN A 117 4.70 17.33 -0.41
C GLN A 117 4.43 17.15 1.08
N TYR A 118 4.56 15.93 1.58
CA TYR A 118 4.35 15.63 3.00
C TYR A 118 5.36 16.32 3.92
N VAL A 119 6.63 16.41 3.49
CA VAL A 119 7.68 17.11 4.25
C VAL A 119 7.39 18.61 4.36
N GLU A 120 6.72 19.19 3.37
CA GLU A 120 6.33 20.60 3.38
C GLU A 120 5.16 20.89 4.35
N VAL A 121 4.46 19.85 4.84
CA VAL A 121 3.39 19.98 5.84
C VAL A 121 3.99 20.14 7.24
N ASN A 122 4.20 21.40 7.62
CA ASN A 122 4.84 21.77 8.88
C ASN A 122 3.93 21.60 10.12
N GLU A 123 2.61 21.70 9.96
CA GLU A 123 1.66 21.56 11.07
C GLU A 123 1.29 20.10 11.31
N ALA A 124 1.53 19.61 12.53
CA ALA A 124 1.24 18.21 12.89
C ALA A 124 -0.25 17.84 12.75
N SER A 125 -1.16 18.79 13.02
CA SER A 125 -2.60 18.64 12.79
C SER A 125 -2.96 18.52 11.30
N ALA A 126 -2.25 19.23 10.42
CA ALA A 126 -2.49 19.19 8.98
C ALA A 126 -1.93 17.92 8.32
N ARG A 127 -0.91 17.30 8.93
CA ARG A 127 -0.30 16.05 8.45
C ARG A 127 -1.32 14.90 8.38
N LEU A 128 -2.22 14.81 9.36
CA LEU A 128 -3.28 13.79 9.38
C LEU A 128 -4.23 13.95 8.18
N ALA A 129 -4.68 15.19 7.93
CA ALA A 129 -5.55 15.52 6.81
C ALA A 129 -4.88 15.29 5.45
N PHE A 130 -3.55 15.45 5.37
CA PHE A 130 -2.79 15.13 4.17
C PHE A 130 -2.68 13.62 3.92
N VAL A 131 -2.37 12.83 4.96
CA VAL A 131 -2.13 11.38 4.84
C VAL A 131 -3.40 10.62 4.44
N ALA A 132 -4.56 11.02 4.99
CA ALA A 132 -5.84 10.34 4.77
C ALA A 132 -6.16 10.04 3.28
N PRO A 133 -6.17 11.02 2.35
CA PRO A 133 -6.42 10.74 0.95
C PRO A 133 -5.31 9.93 0.26
N GLN A 134 -4.07 9.96 0.75
CA GLN A 134 -2.98 9.17 0.16
C GLN A 134 -3.10 7.69 0.50
N VAL A 135 -3.52 7.36 1.73
CA VAL A 135 -3.80 5.98 2.12
C VAL A 135 -4.91 5.37 1.27
N GLN A 136 -5.94 6.16 0.92
CA GLN A 136 -6.97 5.71 -0.02
C GLN A 136 -6.40 5.55 -1.44
N ALA A 137 -5.52 6.47 -1.87
CA ALA A 137 -4.89 6.41 -3.18
C ALA A 137 -4.03 5.16 -3.41
N VAL A 138 -3.42 4.60 -2.36
CA VAL A 138 -2.71 3.30 -2.43
C VAL A 138 -3.59 2.22 -3.04
N LEU A 139 -4.86 2.13 -2.63
CA LEU A 139 -5.79 1.11 -3.13
C LEU A 139 -6.12 1.31 -4.62
N PHE A 140 -6.29 2.57 -5.04
CA PHE A 140 -6.55 2.89 -6.44
C PHE A 140 -5.34 2.54 -7.33
N TRP A 141 -4.13 2.84 -6.86
CA TRP A 141 -2.90 2.47 -7.58
C TRP A 141 -2.65 0.96 -7.60
N ALA A 142 -2.92 0.26 -6.49
CA ALA A 142 -2.83 -1.19 -6.42
C ALA A 142 -3.82 -1.86 -7.41
N ASP A 143 -5.03 -1.34 -7.51
CA ASP A 143 -6.03 -1.84 -8.47
C ASP A 143 -5.60 -1.56 -9.92
N ALA A 144 -5.15 -0.35 -10.23
CA ALA A 144 -4.61 -0.01 -11.55
C ALA A 144 -3.43 -0.92 -11.95
N TYR A 145 -2.49 -1.13 -11.03
CA TYR A 145 -1.37 -2.06 -11.21
C TYR A 145 -1.85 -3.48 -11.48
N SER A 146 -2.78 -3.96 -10.65
CA SER A 146 -3.38 -5.29 -10.76
C SER A 146 -4.03 -5.52 -12.10
N GLN A 147 -4.83 -4.57 -12.57
CA GLN A 147 -5.54 -4.69 -13.84
C GLN A 147 -4.57 -4.82 -15.01
N VAL A 148 -3.47 -4.07 -14.98
CA VAL A 148 -2.48 -4.12 -16.06
C VAL A 148 -1.67 -5.42 -16.05
N HIS A 149 -1.30 -5.91 -14.86
CA HIS A 149 -0.48 -7.12 -14.72
C HIS A 149 -1.29 -8.43 -14.74
N ASN A 150 -2.58 -8.40 -14.41
CA ASN A 150 -3.46 -9.58 -14.35
C ASN A 150 -4.49 -9.67 -15.49
N HIS A 151 -4.24 -9.02 -16.64
CA HIS A 151 -5.15 -9.07 -17.79
C HIS A 151 -6.58 -8.59 -17.49
N GLY A 152 -6.70 -7.49 -16.76
CA GLY A 152 -7.99 -6.87 -16.43
C GLY A 152 -8.86 -7.66 -15.44
N LYS A 153 -8.29 -8.68 -14.79
CA LYS A 153 -8.94 -9.36 -13.66
C LYS A 153 -8.83 -8.52 -12.39
N ASP A 154 -9.86 -8.59 -11.56
CA ASP A 154 -9.95 -7.85 -10.30
C ASP A 154 -8.75 -8.16 -9.38
N ALA A 155 -8.33 -7.15 -8.63
CA ALA A 155 -7.24 -7.27 -7.68
C ALA A 155 -7.53 -8.36 -6.64
N SER A 156 -6.53 -9.22 -6.38
CA SER A 156 -6.57 -10.15 -5.26
C SER A 156 -5.93 -9.52 -4.02
N GLY A 157 -6.19 -10.05 -2.82
CA GLY A 157 -5.51 -9.61 -1.60
C GLY A 157 -3.98 -9.72 -1.64
N GLN A 158 -3.42 -10.51 -2.57
CA GLN A 158 -1.96 -10.61 -2.80
C GLN A 158 -1.39 -9.34 -3.43
N ASN A 159 -2.19 -8.61 -4.22
CA ASN A 159 -1.71 -7.48 -5.01
C ASN A 159 -1.47 -6.21 -4.17
N ALA A 160 -2.10 -6.11 -2.99
CA ALA A 160 -1.83 -5.02 -2.05
C ALA A 160 -0.44 -5.14 -1.40
N PHE A 161 0.02 -6.38 -1.13
CA PHE A 161 1.36 -6.61 -0.60
C PHE A 161 2.44 -6.40 -1.65
N GLU A 162 2.18 -6.73 -2.93
CA GLU A 162 3.10 -6.43 -4.03
C GLU A 162 3.40 -4.93 -4.15
N LEU A 163 2.40 -4.06 -3.91
CA LEU A 163 2.63 -2.62 -3.87
C LEU A 163 3.53 -2.22 -2.70
N PHE A 164 3.31 -2.78 -1.51
CA PHE A 164 4.20 -2.51 -0.37
C PHE A 164 5.64 -2.96 -0.65
N ASP A 165 5.83 -4.14 -1.24
CA ASP A 165 7.16 -4.62 -1.66
C ASP A 165 7.85 -3.66 -2.65
N LYS A 166 7.08 -3.09 -3.58
CA LYS A 166 7.61 -2.06 -4.49
C LYS A 166 7.94 -0.76 -3.79
N LEU A 167 7.13 -0.31 -2.82
CA LEU A 167 7.43 0.89 -2.04
C LEU A 167 8.75 0.71 -1.27
N ASP A 168 8.96 -0.43 -0.63
CA ASP A 168 10.20 -0.75 0.10
C ASP A 168 11.39 -0.80 -0.86
N LEU A 169 11.24 -1.46 -2.01
CA LEU A 169 12.27 -1.48 -3.05
C LEU A 169 12.62 -0.07 -3.56
N TRP A 170 11.61 0.78 -3.77
CA TRP A 170 11.84 2.16 -4.23
C TRP A 170 12.46 3.04 -3.15
N VAL A 171 12.25 2.75 -1.87
CA VAL A 171 12.98 3.38 -0.76
C VAL A 171 14.45 2.97 -0.84
N GLU A 172 14.75 1.68 -0.96
CA GLU A 172 16.13 1.17 -1.02
C GLU A 172 16.91 1.70 -2.23
N GLN A 173 16.24 1.82 -3.38
CA GLN A 173 16.83 2.34 -4.61
C GLN A 173 16.97 3.87 -4.62
N ALA A 174 16.29 4.58 -3.71
CA ALA A 174 16.38 6.03 -3.62
C ALA A 174 17.79 6.46 -3.17
N ALA A 175 18.16 7.71 -3.53
CA ALA A 175 19.34 8.34 -2.95
C ALA A 175 19.25 8.33 -1.42
N GLU A 176 20.36 8.08 -0.72
CA GLU A 176 20.41 7.98 0.75
C GLU A 176 19.78 9.20 1.45
N SER A 177 19.92 10.39 0.86
CA SER A 177 19.32 11.63 1.37
C SER A 177 17.79 11.65 1.35
N SER A 178 17.16 10.88 0.46
CA SER A 178 15.71 10.81 0.27
C SER A 178 15.06 9.69 1.09
N GLN A 179 15.81 8.64 1.45
CA GLN A 179 15.27 7.48 2.16
C GLN A 179 14.56 7.83 3.47
N PRO A 180 15.09 8.72 4.35
CA PRO A 180 14.42 9.06 5.60
C PRO A 180 13.04 9.70 5.38
N MET A 181 12.90 10.54 4.35
CA MET A 181 11.62 11.15 3.97
C MET A 181 10.63 10.08 3.50
N LEU A 182 11.06 9.20 2.60
CA LEU A 182 10.19 8.17 2.04
C LEU A 182 9.72 7.19 3.12
N ARG A 183 10.63 6.75 4.00
CA ARG A 183 10.31 5.90 5.17
C ARG A 183 9.31 6.57 6.11
N ARG A 184 9.46 7.88 6.36
CA ARG A 184 8.50 8.65 7.17
C ARG A 184 7.11 8.67 6.53
N GLY A 185 7.02 8.87 5.22
CA GLY A 185 5.76 8.84 4.48
C GLY A 185 5.04 7.48 4.62
N ILE A 186 5.78 6.38 4.46
CA ILE A 186 5.26 5.02 4.68
C ILE A 186 4.81 4.85 6.13
N HIS A 187 5.66 5.19 7.10
CA HIS A 187 5.38 5.02 8.52
C HIS A 187 4.08 5.71 8.94
N HIS A 188 3.91 6.98 8.58
CA HIS A 188 2.70 7.74 8.95
C HIS A 188 1.45 7.25 8.21
N SER A 189 1.59 6.76 6.97
CA SER A 189 0.50 6.18 6.22
C SER A 189 0.02 4.86 6.84
N VAL A 190 0.95 3.99 7.24
CA VAL A 190 0.64 2.74 7.94
C VAL A 190 0.01 3.02 9.30
N LEU A 191 0.55 3.96 10.07
CA LEU A 191 0.00 4.37 11.37
C LEU A 191 -1.44 4.90 11.22
N TYR A 192 -1.68 5.77 10.23
CA TYR A 192 -3.02 6.27 9.93
C TYR A 192 -3.97 5.12 9.56
N TRP A 193 -3.56 4.22 8.66
CA TRP A 193 -4.37 3.09 8.23
C TRP A 193 -4.73 2.18 9.42
N LEU A 194 -3.74 1.85 10.27
CA LEU A 194 -3.95 1.08 11.50
C LEU A 194 -4.85 1.79 12.52
N SER A 195 -4.96 3.11 12.45
CA SER A 195 -5.83 3.87 13.35
C SER A 195 -7.26 4.07 12.83
N THR A 196 -7.54 3.73 11.58
CA THR A 196 -8.82 4.01 10.91
C THR A 196 -9.52 2.77 10.35
N ASN A 197 -8.78 1.68 10.12
CA ASN A 197 -9.33 0.43 9.58
C ASN A 197 -9.51 -0.61 10.69
N GLN A 198 -10.36 -1.61 10.49
CA GLN A 198 -10.52 -2.72 11.43
C GLN A 198 -9.72 -3.93 10.94
N VAL A 199 -8.55 -4.17 11.52
CA VAL A 199 -7.69 -5.31 11.14
C VAL A 199 -8.41 -6.63 11.33
N SER A 200 -9.28 -6.74 12.34
CA SER A 200 -10.09 -7.93 12.63
C SER A 200 -11.05 -8.34 11.49
N ALA A 201 -11.42 -7.42 10.60
CA ALA A 201 -12.28 -7.70 9.45
C ALA A 201 -11.52 -8.36 8.28
N LEU A 202 -10.19 -8.36 8.32
CA LEU A 202 -9.35 -8.99 7.30
C LEU A 202 -9.31 -10.51 7.46
N SER A 203 -9.01 -11.19 6.34
CA SER A 203 -8.78 -12.64 6.33
C SER A 203 -7.64 -13.02 7.29
N LEU A 204 -7.66 -14.25 7.82
CA LEU A 204 -6.59 -14.70 8.72
C LEU A 204 -5.23 -14.69 8.03
N GLU A 205 -5.15 -15.08 6.76
CA GLU A 205 -3.93 -15.06 5.96
C GLU A 205 -3.35 -13.64 5.86
N THR A 206 -4.18 -12.67 5.46
CA THR A 206 -3.79 -11.25 5.38
C THR A 206 -3.32 -10.71 6.74
N ARG A 207 -4.00 -11.06 7.83
CA ARG A 207 -3.59 -10.65 9.18
C ARG A 207 -2.25 -11.26 9.58
N ARG A 208 -1.97 -12.51 9.20
CA ARG A 208 -0.70 -13.20 9.50
C ARG A 208 0.47 -12.54 8.78
N GLU A 209 0.30 -12.25 7.50
CA GLU A 209 1.31 -11.53 6.70
C GLU A 209 1.56 -10.12 7.25
N LEU A 210 0.48 -9.37 7.50
CA LEU A 210 0.57 -8.03 8.06
C LEU A 210 1.27 -8.02 9.43
N ALA A 211 0.98 -9.01 10.28
CA ALA A 211 1.61 -9.12 11.60
C ALA A 211 3.12 -9.38 11.52
N GLU A 212 3.60 -10.19 10.57
CA GLU A 212 5.05 -10.39 10.36
C GLU A 212 5.72 -9.12 9.85
N ARG A 213 5.15 -8.45 8.85
CA ARG A 213 5.73 -7.23 8.28
C ARG A 213 5.81 -6.09 9.28
N ILE A 214 4.76 -5.90 10.09
CA ILE A 214 4.77 -4.89 11.16
C ILE A 214 5.80 -5.26 12.23
N ALA A 215 5.92 -6.55 12.59
CA ALA A 215 6.92 -7.01 13.55
C ALA A 215 8.37 -6.77 13.06
N GLU A 216 8.63 -7.01 11.78
CA GLU A 216 9.92 -6.74 11.13
C GLU A 216 10.22 -5.25 11.12
N ALA A 217 9.28 -4.42 10.63
CA ALA A 217 9.44 -2.97 10.59
C ALA A 217 9.71 -2.37 11.99
N LEU A 218 9.01 -2.86 13.02
CA LEU A 218 9.26 -2.44 14.41
C LEU A 218 10.63 -2.89 14.91
N GLY A 219 11.10 -4.09 14.52
CA GLY A 219 12.44 -4.59 14.84
C GLY A 219 13.56 -3.76 14.20
N ASP A 220 13.30 -3.18 13.02
CA ASP A 220 14.23 -2.28 12.31
C ASP A 220 14.20 -0.82 12.82
N GLY A 221 13.48 -0.56 13.92
CA GLY A 221 13.44 0.74 14.58
C GLY A 221 12.36 1.69 14.06
N ALA A 222 11.32 1.20 13.38
CA ALA A 222 10.17 2.04 13.01
C ALA A 222 9.51 2.70 14.24
N GLY A 223 9.54 2.02 15.40
CA GLY A 223 9.02 2.55 16.67
C GLY A 223 9.84 3.69 17.28
N ASP A 224 11.09 3.88 16.85
CA ASP A 224 12.01 4.90 17.38
C ASP A 224 11.89 6.24 16.63
N SER A 225 10.97 6.37 15.67
CA SER A 225 10.83 7.60 14.88
C SER A 225 10.35 8.76 15.77
N ALA A 226 11.23 9.73 16.02
CA ALA A 226 10.98 10.87 16.91
C ALA A 226 9.85 11.84 16.45
N ASP A 227 9.40 11.73 15.21
CA ASP A 227 8.26 12.49 14.67
C ASP A 227 7.03 11.57 14.68
N SER A 228 6.14 11.71 15.66
CA SER A 228 4.88 10.98 15.68
C SER A 228 3.80 11.74 14.91
N LEU A 229 2.97 11.01 14.16
CA LEU A 229 1.75 11.56 13.58
C LEU A 229 0.78 11.86 14.73
N THR A 230 0.37 13.12 14.90
CA THR A 230 -0.59 13.48 15.95
C THR A 230 -1.97 12.90 15.62
N LEU A 231 -2.31 11.81 16.31
CA LEU A 231 -3.59 11.14 16.21
C LEU A 231 -4.62 11.76 17.18
N GLU A 232 -5.91 11.62 16.84
CA GLU A 232 -7.03 11.96 17.74
C GLU A 232 -7.33 10.80 18.70
N GLU A 233 -8.09 11.04 19.77
CA GLU A 233 -8.41 10.01 20.79
C GLU A 233 -9.08 8.74 20.18
N GLN A 234 -9.99 8.94 19.23
CA GLN A 234 -10.66 7.84 18.51
C GLN A 234 -9.66 6.96 17.73
N HIS A 235 -8.65 7.58 17.12
CA HIS A 235 -7.59 6.91 16.37
C HIS A 235 -6.73 6.04 17.29
N TYR A 236 -6.38 6.53 18.49
CA TYR A 236 -5.62 5.74 19.47
C TYR A 236 -6.39 4.51 19.97
N THR A 237 -7.70 4.63 20.17
CA THR A 237 -8.53 3.49 20.59
C THR A 237 -8.53 2.38 19.55
N GLN A 238 -8.72 2.75 18.27
CA GLN A 238 -8.69 1.80 17.16
C GLN A 238 -7.28 1.22 16.94
N LEU A 239 -6.25 2.06 17.01
CA LEU A 239 -4.85 1.65 16.91
C LEU A 239 -4.49 0.63 17.99
N GLN A 240 -4.88 0.86 19.25
CA GLN A 240 -4.67 -0.08 20.33
C GLN A 240 -5.38 -1.42 20.08
N SER A 241 -6.63 -1.38 19.60
CA SER A 241 -7.38 -2.60 19.25
C SER A 241 -6.66 -3.40 18.17
N ASN A 242 -6.21 -2.73 17.11
CA ASN A 242 -5.51 -3.37 15.99
C ASN A 242 -4.12 -3.89 16.38
N ALA A 243 -3.37 -3.15 17.20
CA ALA A 243 -2.07 -3.60 17.71
C ALA A 243 -2.23 -4.93 18.47
N PHE A 244 -3.23 -5.05 19.33
CA PHE A 244 -3.50 -6.32 20.02
C PHE A 244 -3.92 -7.44 19.07
N ALA A 245 -4.74 -7.14 18.06
CA ALA A 245 -5.12 -8.13 17.04
C ALA A 245 -3.91 -8.61 16.23
N LEU A 246 -2.95 -7.73 15.93
CA LEU A 246 -1.72 -8.11 15.24
C LEU A 246 -0.78 -8.92 16.13
N VAL A 247 -0.61 -8.55 17.40
CA VAL A 247 0.20 -9.32 18.37
C VAL A 247 -0.39 -10.73 18.56
N GLU A 248 -1.71 -10.86 18.67
CA GLU A 248 -2.38 -12.15 18.77
C GLU A 248 -2.04 -13.06 17.59
N VAL A 249 -2.09 -12.51 16.37
CA VAL A 249 -1.83 -13.25 15.13
C VAL A 249 -0.33 -13.51 14.93
N TRP A 250 0.53 -12.60 15.33
CA TRP A 250 1.98 -12.83 15.36
C TRP A 250 2.33 -14.00 16.29
N LEU A 251 1.72 -14.05 17.49
CA LEU A 251 1.87 -15.20 18.40
C LEU A 251 1.36 -16.51 17.78
N LEU A 252 0.36 -16.44 16.88
CA LEU A 252 -0.12 -17.60 16.15
C LEU A 252 0.96 -18.18 15.23
N ASN A 253 1.65 -17.32 14.48
CA ASN A 253 2.80 -17.72 13.65
C ASN A 253 3.91 -18.33 14.52
N ARG A 254 4.29 -17.63 15.61
CA ARG A 254 5.31 -18.10 16.53
C ARG A 254 4.97 -19.42 17.21
N SER A 255 3.68 -19.72 17.42
CA SER A 255 3.23 -20.98 18.01
C SER A 255 3.47 -22.19 17.11
N VAL A 256 3.32 -22.00 15.79
CA VAL A 256 3.59 -23.04 14.80
C VAL A 256 5.08 -23.36 14.76
N GLU A 257 5.93 -22.35 14.74
CA GLU A 257 7.39 -22.52 14.84
C GLU A 257 7.78 -23.20 16.16
N PHE A 258 7.18 -22.79 17.27
CA PHE A 258 7.53 -23.30 18.59
C PHE A 258 7.32 -24.80 18.77
N VAL A 259 6.23 -25.35 18.21
CA VAL A 259 5.93 -26.79 18.34
C VAL A 259 6.91 -27.65 17.55
N GLU A 260 7.47 -27.12 16.47
CA GLU A 260 8.47 -27.79 15.63
C GLU A 260 9.87 -27.80 16.25
N LEU A 261 10.14 -26.89 17.20
CA LEU A 261 11.44 -26.78 17.84
C LEU A 261 11.72 -27.95 18.82
N PRO A 262 12.97 -28.47 18.84
CA PRO A 262 13.43 -29.38 19.87
C PRO A 262 13.30 -28.76 21.27
N SER A 263 12.96 -29.56 22.28
CA SER A 263 12.74 -29.07 23.66
C SER A 263 13.91 -28.26 24.22
N ALA A 264 15.15 -28.57 23.82
CA ALA A 264 16.35 -27.86 24.26
C ALA A 264 16.45 -26.42 23.74
N GLU A 265 15.76 -26.07 22.65
CA GLU A 265 15.81 -24.75 22.02
C GLU A 265 14.65 -23.84 22.44
N ARG A 266 13.61 -24.41 23.06
CA ARG A 266 12.36 -23.72 23.38
C ARG A 266 12.54 -22.56 24.35
N GLU A 267 13.36 -22.69 25.39
CA GLU A 267 13.60 -21.60 26.36
C GLU A 267 14.30 -20.41 25.68
N ARG A 268 15.35 -20.67 24.89
CA ARG A 268 16.04 -19.64 24.10
C ARG A 268 15.14 -18.96 23.09
N TYR A 269 14.24 -19.72 22.46
CA TYR A 269 13.27 -19.16 21.54
C TYR A 269 12.29 -18.21 22.24
N LEU A 270 11.75 -18.60 23.40
CA LEU A 270 10.86 -17.75 24.20
C LEU A 270 11.55 -16.46 24.64
N ASP A 271 12.82 -16.54 25.03
CA ASP A 271 13.64 -15.36 25.33
C ASP A 271 13.71 -14.40 24.15
N LYS A 272 14.06 -14.93 22.96
CA LYS A 272 14.12 -14.12 21.75
C LYS A 272 12.78 -13.46 21.44
N GLN A 273 11.66 -14.18 21.57
CA GLN A 273 10.34 -13.60 21.29
C GLN A 273 9.95 -12.50 22.29
N LEU A 274 10.30 -12.65 23.57
CA LEU A 274 10.06 -11.60 24.56
C LEU A 274 10.94 -10.38 24.31
N GLU A 275 12.20 -10.57 23.95
CA GLU A 275 13.12 -9.48 23.56
C GLU A 275 12.60 -8.74 22.32
N THR A 276 12.08 -9.47 21.32
CA THR A 276 11.44 -8.86 20.14
C THR A 276 10.26 -7.97 20.53
N VAL A 277 9.32 -8.48 21.34
CA VAL A 277 8.14 -7.70 21.76
C VAL A 277 8.53 -6.49 22.62
N GLN A 278 9.54 -6.62 23.47
CA GLN A 278 10.08 -5.50 24.25
C GLN A 278 10.76 -4.46 23.35
N GLY A 279 11.50 -4.91 22.34
CA GLY A 279 12.19 -4.04 21.37
C GLY A 279 11.24 -3.18 20.54
N TRP A 280 10.00 -3.63 20.32
CA TRP A 280 8.98 -2.86 19.62
C TRP A 280 8.53 -1.59 20.36
N GLN A 281 8.75 -1.50 21.67
CA GLN A 281 8.35 -0.36 22.52
C GLN A 281 6.89 0.06 22.28
N LEU A 282 5.95 -0.90 22.19
CA LEU A 282 4.55 -0.62 21.85
C LEU A 282 3.89 0.45 22.74
N GLU A 283 4.40 0.63 23.96
CA GLU A 283 3.99 1.70 24.87
C GLU A 283 4.23 3.11 24.31
N SER A 284 5.31 3.37 23.58
CA SER A 284 5.60 4.67 22.99
C SER A 284 4.64 4.99 21.84
N ILE A 285 4.16 3.95 21.15
CA ILE A 285 3.24 4.03 20.02
C ILE A 285 1.78 4.17 20.49
N LEU A 286 1.43 3.51 21.60
CA LEU A 286 0.05 3.32 22.02
C LEU A 286 -0.40 4.23 23.18
N VAL A 287 0.51 4.95 23.85
CA VAL A 287 0.18 5.86 24.94
C VAL A 287 0.09 7.29 24.42
N ALA A 288 -1.08 7.90 24.56
CA ALA A 288 -1.31 9.31 24.27
C ALA A 288 -0.35 10.21 25.08
N GLU A 289 0.08 11.34 24.49
CA GLU A 289 0.90 12.39 25.14
C GLU A 289 0.30 13.00 26.43
N ASN A 290 -0.86 12.54 26.91
CA ASN A 290 -1.43 12.97 28.18
C ASN A 290 -0.85 12.17 29.36
N GLY A 291 0.39 12.51 29.72
CA GLY A 291 0.88 12.54 31.10
C GLY A 291 0.81 11.25 31.92
N GLY A 292 1.70 10.29 31.66
CA GLY A 292 1.82 9.11 32.51
C GLY A 292 2.97 8.16 32.17
N ALA A 293 4.18 8.69 31.92
CA ALA A 293 5.35 7.94 31.43
C ALA A 293 5.91 6.84 32.37
N GLY A 294 5.22 6.45 33.44
CA GLY A 294 5.73 5.46 34.42
C GLY A 294 4.84 4.24 34.70
N LEU A 295 3.54 4.28 34.35
CA LEU A 295 2.58 3.22 34.71
C LEU A 295 1.90 2.55 33.50
N GLY A 296 2.04 3.11 32.29
CA GLY A 296 1.42 2.59 31.07
C GLY A 296 1.97 1.24 30.62
N GLY A 297 3.29 1.07 30.56
CA GLY A 297 3.92 -0.16 30.06
C GLY A 297 3.61 -1.41 30.89
N GLN A 298 3.61 -1.30 32.22
CA GLN A 298 3.22 -2.41 33.10
C GLN A 298 1.74 -2.76 32.97
N ALA A 299 0.85 -1.76 32.89
CA ALA A 299 -0.58 -1.99 32.69
C ALA A 299 -0.89 -2.63 31.32
N GLN A 300 -0.15 -2.24 30.29
CA GLN A 300 -0.30 -2.75 28.93
C GLN A 300 0.25 -4.18 28.79
N MET A 301 1.38 -4.47 29.46
CA MET A 301 1.91 -5.83 29.59
C MET A 301 0.96 -6.74 30.39
N LEU A 302 0.34 -6.24 31.47
CA LEU A 302 -0.68 -6.97 32.22
C LEU A 302 -1.93 -7.23 31.36
N LYS A 303 -2.34 -6.26 30.54
CA LYS A 303 -3.44 -6.42 29.59
C LYS A 303 -3.10 -7.46 28.51
N LEU A 304 -1.87 -7.46 27.98
CA LEU A 304 -1.36 -8.51 27.10
C LEU A 304 -1.46 -9.88 27.77
N MET A 305 -0.88 -10.02 28.96
CA MET A 305 -0.88 -11.28 29.72
C MET A 305 -2.29 -11.79 30.04
N GLY A 306 -3.21 -10.90 30.40
CA GLY A 306 -4.61 -11.24 30.63
C GLY A 306 -5.34 -11.72 29.37
N ASN A 307 -4.95 -11.19 28.19
CA ASN A 307 -5.54 -11.58 26.93
C ASN A 307 -5.00 -12.90 26.38
N LEU A 308 -3.78 -13.32 26.75
CA LEU A 308 -3.15 -14.53 26.21
C LEU A 308 -4.00 -15.79 26.39
N ALA A 309 -4.66 -15.95 27.55
CA ALA A 309 -5.52 -17.10 27.82
C ALA A 309 -6.77 -17.11 26.91
N VAL A 310 -7.39 -15.93 26.74
CA VAL A 310 -8.56 -15.76 25.86
C VAL A 310 -8.19 -16.03 24.40
N TRP A 311 -7.01 -15.59 23.97
CA TRP A 311 -6.49 -15.83 22.62
C TRP A 311 -6.22 -17.31 22.35
N ALA A 312 -5.64 -18.01 23.33
CA ALA A 312 -5.38 -19.44 23.23
C ALA A 312 -6.67 -20.26 23.07
N ASP A 313 -7.76 -19.86 23.73
CA ASP A 313 -9.04 -20.57 23.62
C ASP A 313 -9.76 -20.31 22.30
N ARG A 314 -9.65 -19.10 21.74
CA ARG A 314 -10.31 -18.71 20.48
C ARG A 314 -9.47 -18.96 19.22
N ALA A 315 -8.23 -19.42 19.37
CA ALA A 315 -7.36 -19.71 18.24
C ALA A 315 -8.03 -20.70 17.26
N PRO A 316 -7.85 -20.50 15.94
CA PRO A 316 -8.46 -21.34 14.91
C PRO A 316 -7.86 -22.76 14.92
N GLU A 317 -8.71 -23.77 14.71
CA GLU A 317 -8.25 -25.11 14.34
C GLU A 317 -7.64 -25.02 12.93
N PRO A 318 -6.40 -25.47 12.67
CA PRO A 318 -5.63 -26.51 13.38
C PRO A 318 -4.56 -26.01 14.38
N HIS A 319 -4.45 -24.72 14.61
CA HIS A 319 -3.32 -24.13 15.35
C HIS A 319 -3.56 -24.01 16.86
N ARG A 320 -4.77 -24.30 17.35
CA ARG A 320 -5.17 -24.06 18.75
C ARG A 320 -4.27 -24.73 19.77
N GLU A 321 -3.92 -26.01 19.58
CA GLU A 321 -3.08 -26.73 20.53
C GLU A 321 -1.63 -26.21 20.55
N ALA A 322 -1.10 -25.85 19.38
CA ALA A 322 0.21 -25.19 19.29
C ALA A 322 0.22 -23.85 20.04
N TYR A 323 -0.84 -23.07 19.86
CA TYR A 323 -1.01 -21.78 20.54
C TYR A 323 -1.10 -21.96 22.06
N LYS A 324 -1.94 -22.87 22.55
CA LYS A 324 -2.07 -23.18 23.98
C LYS A 324 -0.73 -23.61 24.58
N LEU A 325 0.05 -24.43 23.87
CA LEU A 325 1.36 -24.86 24.34
C LEU A 325 2.32 -23.68 24.46
N LEU A 326 2.42 -22.82 23.43
CA LEU A 326 3.26 -21.63 23.46
C LEU A 326 2.86 -20.71 24.63
N ILE A 327 1.58 -20.38 24.75
CA ILE A 327 1.10 -19.47 25.80
C ILE A 327 1.33 -20.04 27.19
N GLY A 328 1.07 -21.33 27.42
CA GLY A 328 1.32 -21.98 28.70
C GLY A 328 2.80 -21.92 29.08
N GLN A 329 3.69 -22.18 28.13
CA GLN A 329 5.15 -22.08 28.34
C GLN A 329 5.59 -20.63 28.56
N LEU A 330 5.06 -19.67 27.81
CA LEU A 330 5.39 -18.25 27.94
C LEU A 330 4.92 -17.69 29.30
N GLN A 331 3.75 -18.10 29.79
CA GLN A 331 3.28 -17.75 31.14
C GLN A 331 4.16 -18.33 32.23
N GLN A 332 4.50 -19.63 32.15
CA GLN A 332 5.42 -20.28 33.09
C GLN A 332 6.80 -19.60 33.09
N TYR A 333 7.30 -19.29 31.89
CA TYR A 333 8.58 -18.65 31.69
C TYR A 333 8.61 -17.21 32.24
N ALA A 334 7.58 -16.40 31.96
CA ALA A 334 7.44 -15.06 32.50
C ALA A 334 7.39 -15.07 34.04
N VAL A 335 6.65 -16.01 34.64
CA VAL A 335 6.60 -16.19 36.10
C VAL A 335 7.99 -16.58 36.66
N LYS A 336 8.71 -17.49 36.00
CA LYS A 336 10.08 -17.88 36.39
C LYS A 336 11.04 -16.68 36.37
N LYS A 337 11.03 -15.89 35.30
CA LYS A 337 11.86 -14.67 35.18
C LYS A 337 11.50 -13.60 36.21
N VAL A 338 10.22 -13.32 36.42
CA VAL A 338 9.77 -12.30 37.39
C VAL A 338 10.08 -12.70 38.83
N LEU A 339 10.06 -14.00 39.15
CA LEU A 339 10.34 -14.50 40.49
C LEU A 339 11.83 -14.77 40.78
N ASN A 340 12.76 -14.47 39.86
CA ASN A 340 14.19 -14.78 39.99
C ASN A 340 14.45 -16.24 40.41
N LEU A 341 13.61 -17.17 39.95
CA LEU A 341 13.84 -18.61 40.15
C LEU A 341 14.85 -19.05 39.09
N GLN A 342 16.14 -18.93 39.44
CA GLN A 342 17.25 -19.47 38.64
C GLN A 342 17.05 -20.96 38.37
#